data_AF-A0A957FIP0-F1
#
_entry.id   AF-A0A957FIP0-F1
#
_cell.length_a   1.000
_cell.length_b   1.000
_cell.length_c   1.000
_cell.angle_alpha   90.00
_cell.angle_beta   90.00
_cell.angle_gamma   90.00
#
_symmetry.space_group_name_H-M   'P 1'
#
loop_
_entity.id
_entity.type
_entity.pdbx_description
1 polymer ?
#
loop_
_entity_poly.entity_id
_entity_poly.type
_entity_poly.pdbx_seq_one_letter_code
_entity_poly.pdbx_strand_id
1 'polypeptide(L)'
;MTQHTLFYRFGIALIIGILVGLQREHSYDIADKPEEKTAAGVRTFALLALAGCTAAFIADILETPWAYIGIVLPLGALIAIGYFISAWRGEPGMTTEVAAVVVILTGSLAYWDQMALAVALGVVTMVLLSLKFELHSFAERITREDVLATLKFAIITAIILPVLPNETFGPPPFDVLNPYKIWLMVVL
;
A
#
# COMPACT_ATOMS: atom_id res chain seq x y z
N MET A 1 -1.06 15.03 31.29
CA MET A 1 -1.81 15.36 30.06
C MET A 1 -3.14 16.00 30.41
N THR A 2 -3.59 17.02 29.69
CA THR A 2 -4.96 17.56 29.83
C THR A 2 -5.96 16.62 29.15
N GLN A 3 -7.15 16.42 29.73
CA GLN A 3 -8.19 15.54 29.17
C GLN A 3 -8.57 15.91 27.73
N HIS A 4 -8.51 17.19 27.38
CA HIS A 4 -8.77 17.68 26.02
C HIS A 4 -7.79 17.11 24.99
N THR A 5 -6.49 17.04 25.28
CA THR A 5 -5.49 16.51 24.33
C THR A 5 -5.69 15.02 24.06
N LEU A 6 -6.09 14.26 25.09
CA LEU A 6 -6.43 12.84 24.93
C LEU A 6 -7.64 12.67 24.00
N PHE A 7 -8.69 13.47 24.19
CA PHE A 7 -9.89 13.41 23.34
C PHE A 7 -9.57 13.74 21.87
N TYR A 8 -8.71 14.73 21.62
CA TYR A 8 -8.23 15.04 20.27
C TYR A 8 -7.45 13.88 19.63
N ARG A 9 -6.52 13.23 20.38
CA ARG A 9 -5.73 12.10 19.88
C ARG A 9 -6.61 10.90 19.51
N PHE A 10 -7.53 10.53 20.39
CA PHE A 10 -8.49 9.45 20.12
C PHE A 10 -9.44 9.81 18.97
N GLY A 11 -9.87 11.08 18.88
CA GLY A 11 -10.68 11.57 17.76
C GLY A 11 -9.97 11.47 16.41
N ILE A 12 -8.68 11.85 16.35
CA ILE A 12 -7.86 11.71 15.14
C ILE A 12 -7.68 10.25 14.77
N ALA A 13 -7.34 9.38 15.72
CA ALA A 13 -7.21 7.95 15.47
C ALA A 13 -8.52 7.35 14.92
N LEU A 14 -9.66 7.72 15.49
CA LEU A 14 -10.99 7.32 15.01
C LEU A 14 -11.23 7.78 13.58
N ILE A 15 -10.99 9.06 13.27
CA ILE A 15 -11.20 9.62 11.92
C ILE A 15 -10.32 8.89 10.91
N ILE A 16 -9.05 8.64 11.22
CA ILE A 16 -8.15 7.88 10.35
C ILE A 16 -8.69 6.47 10.10
N GLY A 17 -9.09 5.75 11.15
CA GLY A 17 -9.66 4.42 11.04
C GLY A 17 -10.94 4.38 10.21
N ILE A 18 -11.82 5.39 10.35
CA ILE A 18 -13.04 5.52 9.55
C ILE A 18 -12.71 5.80 8.08
N LEU A 19 -11.78 6.71 7.79
CA LEU A 19 -11.39 7.05 6.42
C LEU A 19 -10.81 5.85 5.66
N VAL A 20 -9.89 5.12 6.31
CA VAL A 20 -9.31 3.89 5.73
C VAL A 20 -10.38 2.82 5.57
N GLY A 21 -11.22 2.63 6.59
CA GLY A 21 -12.30 1.64 6.55
C GLY A 21 -13.37 1.94 5.50
N LEU A 22 -13.66 3.22 5.21
CA LEU A 22 -14.63 3.63 4.19
C LEU A 22 -14.13 3.31 2.78
N GLN A 23 -12.87 3.61 2.50
CA GLN A 23 -12.23 3.20 1.24
C GLN A 23 -12.22 1.68 1.11
N ARG A 24 -12.00 0.96 2.22
CA ARG A 24 -12.02 -0.50 2.20
C ARG A 24 -13.41 -1.07 1.91
N GLU A 25 -14.45 -0.51 2.51
CA GLU A 25 -15.83 -0.96 2.29
C GLU A 25 -16.23 -0.72 0.82
N HIS A 26 -15.89 0.44 0.27
CA HIS A 26 -16.15 0.76 -1.14
C HIS A 26 -15.34 -0.15 -2.09
N SER A 27 -14.12 -0.52 -1.70
CA SER A 27 -13.28 -1.46 -2.44
C SER A 27 -13.94 -2.84 -2.58
N TYR A 28 -14.61 -3.33 -1.54
CA TYR A 28 -15.32 -4.60 -1.59
C TYR A 28 -16.61 -4.52 -2.43
N ASP A 29 -17.31 -3.40 -2.36
CA ASP A 29 -18.57 -3.19 -3.09
C ASP A 29 -18.36 -3.15 -4.62
N ILE A 30 -17.24 -2.58 -5.07
CA ILE A 30 -16.87 -2.51 -6.51
C ILE A 30 -16.38 -3.86 -7.06
N ALA A 31 -15.87 -4.76 -6.20
CA ALA A 31 -15.26 -6.02 -6.62
C ALA A 31 -16.25 -7.15 -6.96
N ASP A 32 -17.56 -6.87 -7.00
CA ASP A 32 -18.66 -7.77 -7.43
C ASP A 32 -18.56 -9.20 -6.83
N LYS A 33 -18.26 -9.30 -5.54
CA LYS A 33 -18.30 -10.56 -4.77
C LYS A 33 -19.47 -10.55 -3.76
N PRO A 34 -20.68 -10.94 -4.19
CA PRO A 34 -21.90 -10.78 -3.40
C PRO A 34 -22.00 -11.67 -2.14
N GLU A 35 -21.11 -12.66 -1.97
CA GLU A 35 -21.17 -13.63 -0.86
C GLU A 35 -20.27 -13.29 0.35
N GLU A 36 -19.33 -12.33 0.22
CA GLU A 36 -18.33 -12.03 1.27
C GLU A 36 -18.58 -10.72 2.04
N LYS A 37 -19.80 -10.52 2.57
CA LYS A 37 -20.18 -9.34 3.38
C LYS A 37 -19.49 -9.21 4.75
N THR A 38 -18.41 -9.95 5.02
CA THR A 38 -17.79 -10.02 6.36
C THR A 38 -16.28 -9.81 6.38
N ALA A 39 -15.72 -9.06 5.43
CA ALA A 39 -14.30 -8.70 5.46
C ALA A 39 -14.10 -7.22 5.84
N ALA A 40 -13.92 -6.99 7.15
CA ALA A 40 -13.42 -5.76 7.78
C ALA A 40 -13.84 -4.42 7.12
N GLY A 41 -15.01 -3.89 7.46
CA GLY A 41 -15.51 -2.58 6.99
C GLY A 41 -15.11 -1.41 7.88
N VAL A 42 -15.78 -0.26 7.70
CA VAL A 42 -15.54 1.00 8.46
C VAL A 42 -15.42 0.77 9.97
N ARG A 43 -16.31 -0.06 10.54
CA ARG A 43 -16.34 -0.32 11.98
C ARG A 43 -15.10 -1.07 12.47
N THR A 44 -14.62 -2.06 11.70
CA THR A 44 -13.46 -2.85 12.08
C THR A 44 -12.21 -1.98 12.10
N PHE A 45 -11.97 -1.19 11.05
CA PHE A 45 -10.81 -0.30 10.99
C PHE A 45 -10.86 0.83 12.03
N ALA A 46 -12.05 1.39 12.31
CA ALA A 46 -12.22 2.35 13.41
C ALA A 46 -11.88 1.73 14.78
N LEU A 47 -12.36 0.51 15.04
CA LEU A 47 -12.05 -0.22 16.28
C LEU A 47 -10.56 -0.58 16.38
N LEU A 48 -9.92 -0.96 15.28
CA LEU A 48 -8.48 -1.26 15.24
C LEU A 48 -7.63 -0.02 15.53
N ALA A 49 -7.98 1.14 14.96
CA ALA A 49 -7.29 2.41 15.23
C ALA A 49 -7.43 2.82 16.71
N LEU A 50 -8.64 2.68 17.27
CA LEU A 50 -8.89 2.92 18.69
C LEU A 50 -8.13 1.94 19.57
N ALA A 51 -8.07 0.67 19.19
CA ALA A 51 -7.36 -0.36 19.93
C ALA A 51 -5.84 -0.08 19.96
N GLY A 52 -5.25 0.36 18.85
CA GLY A 52 -3.85 0.80 18.80
C GLY A 52 -3.58 2.03 19.68
N CYS A 53 -4.45 3.04 19.61
CA CYS A 53 -4.36 4.23 20.46
C CYS A 53 -4.50 3.89 21.96
N THR A 54 -5.40 2.96 22.29
CA THR A 54 -5.60 2.48 23.66
C THR A 54 -4.41 1.64 24.14
N ALA A 55 -3.84 0.81 23.27
CA ALA A 55 -2.64 0.03 23.57
C ALA A 55 -1.45 0.93 23.91
N ALA A 56 -1.26 2.01 23.14
CA ALA A 56 -0.23 3.00 23.39
C ALA A 56 -0.47 3.78 24.70
N PHE A 57 -1.72 4.14 25.00
CA PHE A 57 -2.09 4.78 26.27
C PHE A 57 -1.83 3.89 27.49
N ILE A 58 -2.20 2.62 27.43
CA ILE A 58 -1.96 1.66 28.52
C ILE A 58 -0.46 1.41 28.72
N ALA A 59 0.31 1.32 27.63
CA ALA A 59 1.75 1.15 27.70
C ALA A 59 2.47 2.34 28.34
N ASP A 60 1.97 3.55 28.12
CA ASP A 60 2.47 4.78 28.74
C ASP A 60 2.12 4.85 30.24
N ILE A 61 0.90 4.45 30.64
CA ILE A 61 0.50 4.38 32.05
C ILE A 61 1.35 3.38 32.84
N LEU A 62 1.62 2.21 32.26
CA LEU A 62 2.35 1.13 32.92
C LEU A 62 3.87 1.27 32.79
N GLU A 63 4.37 2.30 32.10
CA GLU A 63 5.78 2.54 31.78
C GLU A 63 6.52 1.30 31.24
N THR A 64 5.79 0.35 30.64
CA THR A 64 6.30 -0.96 30.25
C THR A 64 6.01 -1.23 28.77
N PRO A 65 7.06 -1.38 27.93
CA PRO A 65 6.89 -1.72 26.50
C PRO A 65 6.14 -3.04 26.27
N TRP A 66 6.21 -3.95 27.24
CA TRP A 66 5.53 -5.25 27.20
C TRP A 66 4.00 -5.13 27.17
N ALA A 67 3.42 -4.08 27.77
CA ALA A 67 1.98 -3.86 27.76
C ALA A 67 1.46 -3.56 26.35
N TYR A 68 2.23 -2.82 25.55
CA TYR A 68 1.90 -2.58 24.14
C TYR A 68 1.86 -3.88 23.34
N ILE A 69 2.91 -4.71 23.48
CA ILE A 69 3.01 -6.01 22.81
C ILE A 69 1.86 -6.92 23.25
N GLY A 70 1.52 -6.93 24.55
CA GLY A 70 0.42 -7.73 25.09
C GLY A 70 -0.95 -7.44 24.48
N ILE A 71 -1.18 -6.22 23.99
CA ILE A 71 -2.45 -5.81 23.36
C ILE A 71 -2.40 -5.95 21.82
N VAL A 72 -1.27 -5.59 21.21
CA VAL A 72 -1.13 -5.66 19.75
C VAL A 72 -0.98 -7.09 19.24
N LEU A 73 -0.30 -7.97 20.00
CA LEU A 73 -0.10 -9.36 19.64
C LEU A 73 -1.42 -10.14 19.42
N PRO A 74 -2.42 -10.10 20.32
CA PRO A 74 -3.69 -10.78 20.08
C PRO A 74 -4.49 -10.18 18.91
N LEU A 75 -4.40 -8.87 18.67
CA LEU A 75 -4.99 -8.25 17.48
C LEU A 75 -4.32 -8.75 16.20
N GLY A 76 -2.99 -8.83 16.18
CA GLY A 76 -2.23 -9.42 15.08
C GLY A 76 -2.57 -10.89 14.85
N ALA A 77 -2.76 -11.67 15.92
CA ALA A 77 -3.21 -13.05 15.82
C ALA A 77 -4.62 -13.15 15.22
N LEU A 78 -5.55 -12.27 15.61
CA LEU A 78 -6.91 -12.23 15.04
C LEU A 78 -6.88 -11.90 13.55
N ILE A 79 -6.02 -10.96 13.14
CA ILE A 79 -5.79 -10.63 11.73
C ILE A 79 -5.20 -11.82 10.97
N ALA A 80 -4.21 -12.51 11.54
CA ALA A 80 -3.58 -13.68 10.92
C ALA A 80 -4.56 -14.87 10.78
N ILE A 81 -5.42 -15.09 11.78
CA ILE A 81 -6.50 -16.09 11.72
C ILE A 81 -7.49 -15.72 10.62
N GLY A 82 -7.87 -14.44 10.52
CA GLY A 82 -8.71 -13.92 9.44
C GLY A 82 -8.11 -14.21 8.06
N TYR A 83 -6.83 -13.88 7.87
CA TYR A 83 -6.10 -14.20 6.65
C TYR A 83 -6.12 -15.70 6.33
N PHE A 84 -5.85 -16.55 7.32
CA PHE A 84 -5.80 -17.99 7.11
C PHE A 84 -7.15 -18.54 6.67
N ILE A 85 -8.24 -18.06 7.27
CA ILE A 85 -9.61 -18.43 6.89
C ILE A 85 -9.92 -17.97 5.47
N SER A 86 -9.59 -16.73 5.11
CA SER A 86 -9.81 -16.18 3.76
C SER A 86 -8.96 -16.89 2.69
N ALA A 87 -7.70 -17.19 3.00
CA ALA A 87 -6.83 -17.95 2.12
C ALA A 87 -7.37 -19.36 1.86
N TRP A 88 -7.95 -20.01 2.88
CA TRP A 88 -8.53 -21.34 2.73
C TRP A 88 -9.81 -21.35 1.88
N ARG A 89 -10.53 -20.24 1.83
CA ARG A 89 -11.69 -20.03 0.95
C ARG A 89 -11.32 -19.68 -0.49
N GLY A 90 -10.02 -19.59 -0.81
CA GLY A 90 -9.54 -19.28 -2.15
C GLY A 90 -9.43 -17.78 -2.46
N GLU A 91 -9.53 -16.93 -1.43
CA GLU A 91 -9.50 -15.46 -1.57
C GLU A 91 -8.35 -14.83 -0.77
N PRO A 92 -7.08 -15.06 -1.13
CA PRO A 92 -5.94 -14.53 -0.38
C PRO A 92 -5.84 -13.01 -0.56
N GLY A 93 -6.23 -12.28 0.50
CA GLY A 93 -6.39 -10.83 0.47
C GLY A 93 -5.27 -10.01 1.12
N MET A 94 -3.99 -10.42 1.10
CA MET A 94 -2.89 -9.94 1.97
C MET A 94 -2.80 -8.41 2.23
N THR A 95 -3.18 -7.58 1.26
CA THR A 95 -3.25 -6.11 1.40
C THR A 95 -4.18 -5.63 2.52
N THR A 96 -5.23 -6.39 2.86
CA THR A 96 -6.24 -6.03 3.86
C THR A 96 -5.67 -6.12 5.26
N GLU A 97 -4.96 -7.21 5.51
CA GLU A 97 -4.38 -7.55 6.79
C GLU A 97 -3.18 -6.65 7.08
N VAL A 98 -2.39 -6.35 6.06
CA VAL A 98 -1.34 -5.33 6.15
C VAL A 98 -1.96 -3.96 6.47
N ALA A 99 -3.04 -3.56 5.80
CA ALA A 99 -3.72 -2.30 6.11
C ALA A 99 -4.27 -2.27 7.54
N ALA A 100 -4.82 -3.38 8.03
CA ALA A 100 -5.31 -3.51 9.40
C ALA A 100 -4.19 -3.29 10.42
N VAL A 101 -3.02 -3.91 10.20
CA VAL A 101 -1.83 -3.69 11.03
C VAL A 101 -1.37 -2.24 10.98
N VAL A 102 -1.30 -1.64 9.79
CA VAL A 102 -0.91 -0.23 9.63
C VAL A 102 -1.85 0.71 10.37
N VAL A 103 -3.16 0.43 10.38
CA VAL A 103 -4.15 1.24 11.10
C VAL A 103 -4.00 1.12 12.61
N ILE A 104 -3.71 -0.07 13.14
CA ILE A 104 -3.35 -0.24 14.57
C ILE A 104 -2.13 0.64 14.89
N LEU A 105 -1.05 0.54 14.11
CA LEU A 105 0.17 1.32 14.33
C LEU A 105 -0.11 2.83 14.25
N THR A 106 -0.89 3.25 13.26
CA THR A 106 -1.25 4.65 13.05
C THR A 106 -2.05 5.20 14.24
N GLY A 107 -2.95 4.40 14.82
CA GLY A 107 -3.64 4.72 16.07
C GLY A 107 -2.69 4.88 17.25
N SER A 108 -1.69 4.00 17.37
CA SER A 108 -0.64 4.11 18.39
C SER A 108 0.20 5.39 18.22
N LEU A 109 0.55 5.74 16.99
CA LEU A 109 1.31 6.97 16.69
C LEU A 109 0.53 8.24 16.98
N ALA A 110 -0.80 8.23 16.79
CA ALA A 110 -1.66 9.34 17.17
C ALA A 110 -1.59 9.60 18.69
N TYR A 111 -1.37 8.56 19.50
CA TYR A 111 -1.17 8.71 20.94
C TYR A 111 0.20 9.29 21.29
N TRP A 112 1.29 8.88 20.65
CA TRP A 112 2.67 9.34 20.95
C TRP A 112 3.00 10.75 20.45
N ASP A 113 2.00 11.63 20.32
CA ASP A 113 2.11 13.02 19.85
C ASP A 113 2.57 13.20 18.38
N GLN A 114 2.71 12.10 17.63
CA GLN A 114 3.13 12.11 16.23
C GLN A 114 1.93 12.22 15.28
N MET A 115 1.03 13.17 15.56
CA MET A 115 -0.25 13.32 14.86
C MET A 115 -0.08 13.53 13.36
N ALA A 116 0.88 14.37 12.94
CA ALA A 116 1.16 14.62 11.53
C ALA A 116 1.58 13.34 10.79
N LEU A 117 2.39 12.50 11.43
CA LEU A 117 2.86 11.24 10.86
C LEU A 117 1.72 10.22 10.81
N ALA A 118 0.89 10.15 11.85
CA ALA A 118 -0.28 9.29 11.88
C ALA A 118 -1.27 9.64 10.75
N VAL A 119 -1.58 10.92 10.57
CA VAL A 119 -2.45 11.39 9.47
C VAL A 119 -1.81 11.08 8.11
N ALA A 120 -0.52 11.36 7.93
CA ALA A 120 0.18 11.06 6.67
C ALA A 120 0.15 9.56 6.33
N LEU A 121 0.43 8.68 7.29
CA LEU A 121 0.34 7.23 7.09
C LEU A 121 -1.08 6.78 6.76
N GLY A 122 -2.08 7.31 7.48
CA GLY A 122 -3.49 7.01 7.21
C GLY A 122 -3.88 7.40 5.78
N VAL A 123 -3.53 8.60 5.34
CA VAL A 123 -3.81 9.10 3.97
C VAL A 123 -3.05 8.30 2.92
N VAL A 124 -1.76 8.02 3.11
CA VAL A 124 -0.97 7.21 2.16
C VAL A 124 -1.56 5.80 2.05
N THR A 125 -1.95 5.18 3.17
CA THR A 125 -2.60 3.86 3.18
C THR A 125 -3.92 3.89 2.41
N MET A 126 -4.72 4.94 2.63
CA MET A 126 -5.98 5.18 1.94
C MET A 126 -5.78 5.31 0.41
N VAL A 127 -4.80 6.12 -0.02
CA VAL A 127 -4.46 6.31 -1.43
C VAL A 127 -3.97 5.00 -2.07
N LEU A 128 -3.10 4.27 -1.38
CA LEU A 128 -2.54 3.01 -1.89
C LEU A 128 -3.61 1.93 -2.05
N LEU A 129 -4.59 1.88 -1.13
CA LEU A 129 -5.77 1.01 -1.27
C LEU A 129 -6.66 1.42 -2.45
N SER A 130 -6.85 2.72 -2.66
CA SER A 130 -7.68 3.24 -3.76
C SER A 130 -7.06 2.94 -5.13
N LEU A 131 -5.74 3.10 -5.26
CA LEU A 131 -5.00 2.81 -6.50
C LEU A 131 -5.09 1.35 -6.96
N LYS A 132 -5.32 0.41 -6.04
CA LYS A 132 -5.46 -1.02 -6.36
C LYS A 132 -6.51 -1.27 -7.45
N PHE A 133 -7.62 -0.52 -7.42
CA PHE A 133 -8.73 -0.68 -8.38
C PHE A 133 -8.32 -0.26 -9.78
N GLU A 134 -7.71 0.91 -9.90
CA GLU A 134 -7.24 1.42 -11.18
C GLU A 134 -6.14 0.54 -11.76
N LEU A 135 -5.19 0.10 -10.93
CA LEU A 135 -4.11 -0.81 -11.34
C LEU A 135 -4.65 -2.16 -11.81
N HIS A 136 -5.66 -2.71 -11.12
CA HIS A 136 -6.25 -4.00 -11.52
C HIS A 136 -6.99 -3.86 -12.85
N SER A 137 -7.84 -2.84 -13.00
CA SER A 137 -8.56 -2.60 -14.27
C SER A 137 -7.60 -2.27 -15.41
N PHE A 138 -6.51 -1.55 -15.14
CA PHE A 138 -5.48 -1.26 -16.13
C PHE A 138 -4.72 -2.54 -16.51
N ALA A 139 -4.34 -3.37 -15.54
CA ALA A 139 -3.67 -4.65 -15.78
C ALA A 139 -4.54 -5.64 -16.58
N GLU A 140 -5.85 -5.68 -16.35
CA GLU A 140 -6.78 -6.49 -17.15
C GLU A 140 -6.88 -6.03 -18.61
N ARG A 141 -6.65 -4.74 -18.87
CA ARG A 141 -6.63 -4.18 -20.23
C ARG A 141 -5.32 -4.41 -20.97
N ILE A 142 -4.23 -4.76 -20.26
CA ILE A 142 -2.94 -5.07 -20.87
C ILE A 142 -3.00 -6.47 -21.48
N THR A 143 -2.78 -6.55 -22.79
CA THR A 143 -2.70 -7.84 -23.48
C THR A 143 -1.32 -8.46 -23.32
N ARG A 144 -1.21 -9.79 -23.51
CA ARG A 144 0.10 -10.47 -23.57
C ARG A 144 1.02 -9.89 -24.64
N GLU A 145 0.45 -9.41 -25.73
CA GLU A 145 1.20 -8.78 -26.82
C GLU A 145 1.82 -7.46 -26.38
N ASP A 146 1.09 -6.63 -25.63
CA ASP A 146 1.60 -5.38 -25.06
C ASP A 146 2.76 -5.62 -24.10
N VAL A 147 2.66 -6.65 -23.25
CA VAL A 147 3.74 -7.05 -22.33
C VAL A 147 4.99 -7.48 -23.10
N LEU A 148 4.82 -8.32 -24.14
CA LEU A 148 5.93 -8.78 -24.97
C LEU A 148 6.56 -7.64 -25.77
N ALA A 149 5.75 -6.70 -26.28
CA ALA A 149 6.23 -5.52 -27.00
C ALA A 149 7.03 -4.60 -26.06
N THR A 150 6.50 -4.32 -24.87
CA THR A 150 7.17 -3.51 -23.84
C THR A 150 8.46 -4.17 -23.38
N LEU A 151 8.46 -5.50 -23.20
CA LEU A 151 9.65 -6.25 -22.80
C LEU A 151 10.72 -6.26 -23.90
N LYS A 152 10.33 -6.46 -25.16
CA LYS A 152 11.26 -6.36 -26.31
C LYS A 152 11.85 -4.97 -26.39
N PHE A 153 11.03 -3.93 -26.28
CA PHE A 153 11.51 -2.55 -26.27
C PHE A 153 12.47 -2.29 -25.10
N ALA A 154 12.14 -2.75 -23.89
CA ALA A 154 13.00 -2.64 -22.73
C ALA A 154 14.33 -3.38 -22.92
N ILE A 155 14.33 -4.57 -23.50
CA ILE A 155 15.56 -5.32 -23.83
C ILE A 155 16.41 -4.53 -24.82
N ILE A 156 15.80 -4.01 -25.90
CA ILE A 156 16.58 -3.28 -26.90
C ILE A 156 17.15 -1.98 -26.33
N THR A 157 16.35 -1.21 -25.58
CA THR A 157 16.75 0.08 -25.02
C THR A 157 17.66 -0.04 -23.80
N ALA A 158 17.46 -1.03 -22.92
CA ALA A 158 18.24 -1.14 -21.68
C ALA A 158 19.43 -2.09 -21.79
N ILE A 159 19.42 -3.05 -22.73
CA ILE A 159 20.50 -4.06 -22.86
C ILE A 159 21.26 -3.87 -24.17
N ILE A 160 20.58 -3.77 -25.31
CA ILE A 160 21.25 -3.69 -26.61
C ILE A 160 21.89 -2.30 -26.83
N LEU A 161 21.17 -1.23 -26.51
CA LEU A 161 21.65 0.14 -26.67
C LEU A 161 22.98 0.43 -25.95
N PRO A 162 23.19 0.07 -24.66
CA PRO A 162 24.48 0.33 -23.99
C PRO A 162 25.61 -0.57 -24.49
N VAL A 163 25.30 -1.72 -25.12
CA VAL A 163 26.28 -2.63 -25.72
C VAL A 163 26.69 -2.17 -27.13
N LEU A 164 25.90 -1.27 -27.74
CA LEU A 164 26.15 -0.78 -29.08
C LEU A 164 27.39 0.15 -29.08
N PRO A 165 28.44 -0.16 -29.87
CA PRO A 165 29.63 0.68 -29.94
C PRO A 165 29.25 2.07 -30.43
N ASN A 166 29.68 3.09 -29.68
CA ASN A 166 29.37 4.49 -29.95
C ASN A 166 30.32 5.08 -31.00
N GLU A 167 30.57 4.31 -32.07
CA GLU A 167 31.48 4.66 -33.14
C GLU A 167 30.70 4.84 -34.45
N THR A 168 31.16 5.79 -35.26
CA THR A 168 30.57 6.09 -36.56
C THR A 168 31.06 5.05 -37.56
N PHE A 169 30.16 4.42 -38.30
CA PHE A 169 30.50 3.43 -39.32
C PHE A 169 30.21 4.00 -40.72
N GLY A 170 31.24 4.11 -41.56
CA GLY A 170 31.12 4.44 -43.00
C GLY A 170 32.47 4.66 -43.70
N PRO A 171 32.62 4.36 -45.01
CA PRO A 171 33.78 4.77 -45.79
C PRO A 171 33.79 6.30 -46.01
N PRO A 172 34.96 6.97 -46.05
CA PRO A 172 35.03 8.40 -46.37
C PRO A 172 34.38 8.63 -47.76
N PRO A 173 33.36 9.50 -47.93
CA PRO A 173 32.98 10.67 -47.12
C PRO A 173 31.63 10.55 -46.35
N PHE A 174 31.10 9.35 -46.10
CA PHE A 174 29.79 9.13 -45.44
C PHE A 174 29.92 8.68 -43.97
N ASP A 175 30.80 9.33 -43.22
CA ASP A 175 31.13 8.97 -41.83
C ASP A 175 30.13 9.59 -40.82
N VAL A 176 28.83 9.32 -41.00
CA VAL A 176 27.74 10.02 -40.25
C VAL A 176 26.77 9.05 -39.56
N LEU A 177 26.84 7.75 -39.84
CA LEU A 177 25.97 6.73 -39.24
C LEU A 177 26.57 6.26 -37.91
N ASN A 178 26.14 6.87 -36.81
CA ASN A 178 26.38 6.34 -35.47
C ASN A 178 25.11 5.57 -35.02
N PRO A 179 25.16 4.23 -34.93
CA PRO A 179 24.02 3.39 -34.55
C PRO A 179 23.40 3.76 -33.21
N TYR A 180 24.21 4.21 -32.24
CA TYR A 180 23.76 4.65 -30.92
C TYR A 180 22.94 5.95 -31.00
N LYS A 181 23.39 6.92 -31.80
CA LYS A 181 22.65 8.19 -32.01
C LYS A 181 21.35 8.00 -32.79
N ILE A 182 21.34 7.11 -33.79
CA ILE A 182 20.14 6.82 -34.59
C ILE A 182 19.08 6.15 -33.71
N TRP A 183 19.50 5.21 -32.86
CA TRP A 183 18.57 4.54 -31.95
C TRP A 183 18.03 5.48 -30.85
N LEU A 184 18.86 6.39 -30.32
CA LEU A 184 18.39 7.46 -29.43
C LEU A 184 17.29 8.31 -30.08
N MET A 185 17.33 8.53 -31.39
CA MET A 185 16.30 9.27 -32.12
C MET A 185 15.00 8.48 -32.35
N VAL A 186 15.03 7.15 -32.20
CA VAL A 186 13.85 6.26 -32.34
C VAL A 186 13.16 6.03 -30.99
N VAL A 187 13.92 6.10 -29.89
CA VAL A 187 13.43 5.90 -28.52
C VAL A 187 12.85 7.18 -27.90
N LEU A 188 13.32 8.35 -28.35
CA LEU A 188 13.01 9.68 -27.79
C LEU A 188 11.98 10.42 -28.65
#